data_AF-A0A955TUE6-F1
#
_entry.id   AF-A0A955TUE6-F1
#
_cell.length_a   1.000
_cell.length_b   1.000
_cell.length_c   1.000
_cell.angle_alpha   90.00
_cell.angle_beta   90.00
_cell.angle_gamma   90.00
#
_symmetry.space_group_name_H-M   'P 1'
#
loop_
_entity.id
_entity.type
_entity.pdbx_description
1 polymer ?
#
loop_
_entity_poly.entity_id
_entity_poly.type
_entity_poly.pdbx_seq_one_letter_code
_entity_poly.pdbx_strand_id
1 'polypeptide(L)' 'GFLGGIRDLIMTTDRLDLYEDNLTIVATLLFPQEASFLYAFSVDVENSFILKGRASIFIKGGHHS' A
#
# COMPACT_ATOMS: atom_id res chain seq x y z
N GLY A 1 -10.94 7.58 1.63
CA GLY A 1 -9.81 8.21 0.91
C GLY A 1 -9.80 7.74 -0.53
N PHE A 2 -8.92 8.30 -1.36
CA PHE A 2 -8.67 7.83 -2.72
C PHE A 2 -7.16 7.58 -2.92
N LEU A 3 -6.83 6.60 -3.75
CA LEU A 3 -5.47 6.31 -4.15
C LEU A 3 -5.06 7.32 -5.23
N GLY A 4 -4.10 8.18 -4.91
CA GLY A 4 -3.57 9.14 -5.88
C GLY A 4 -2.64 8.51 -6.92
N GLY A 5 -1.98 7.41 -6.55
CA GLY A 5 -1.05 6.71 -7.44
C GLY A 5 -0.19 5.69 -6.72
N ILE A 6 0.35 4.77 -7.52
CA ILE A 6 1.34 3.76 -7.11
C ILE A 6 2.61 4.02 -7.93
N ARG A 7 3.78 3.94 -7.27
CA ARG A 7 5.08 4.11 -7.91
C ARG A 7 6.04 3.00 -7.49
N ASP A 8 7.00 2.73 -8.37
CA ASP A 8 8.08 1.75 -8.16
C ASP A 8 7.53 0.37 -7.75
N LEU A 9 6.45 -0.05 -8.41
CA LEU A 9 5.79 -1.31 -8.15
C LEU A 9 6.68 -2.47 -8.62
N ILE A 10 6.98 -3.38 -7.72
CA ILE A 10 7.69 -4.63 -8.00
C ILE A 10 6.76 -5.77 -7.63
N MET A 11 6.55 -6.67 -8.59
CA MET A 11 5.76 -7.89 -8.45
C MET A 11 6.67 -9.09 -8.66
N THR A 12 6.61 -10.06 -7.75
CA THR A 12 7.30 -11.36 -7.89
C THR A 12 6.33 -12.48 -8.28
N THR A 13 5.03 -12.17 -8.39
CA THR A 13 3.95 -13.05 -8.81
C THR A 13 3.11 -12.38 -9.89
N ASP A 14 2.49 -13.18 -10.74
CA ASP A 14 1.52 -12.76 -11.76
C ASP A 14 0.06 -12.84 -11.28
N ARG A 15 -0.19 -13.59 -10.20
CA ARG A 15 -1.54 -13.88 -9.69
C ARG A 15 -1.59 -13.86 -8.16
N LEU A 16 -2.50 -13.06 -7.63
CA LEU A 16 -2.75 -12.97 -6.18
C LEU A 16 -3.71 -14.04 -5.67
N ASP A 17 -4.56 -14.58 -6.55
CA ASP A 17 -5.59 -15.58 -6.19
C ASP A 17 -5.01 -16.99 -5.98
N LEU A 18 -3.71 -17.17 -6.21
CA LEU A 18 -2.98 -18.40 -5.87
C LEU A 18 -2.66 -18.49 -4.37
N TYR A 19 -2.78 -17.40 -3.62
CA TYR A 19 -2.51 -17.37 -2.18
C TYR A 19 -3.83 -17.54 -1.45
N GLU A 20 -4.13 -18.78 -1.07
CA GLU A 20 -5.47 -19.15 -0.60
C GLU A 20 -5.89 -18.43 0.67
N ASP A 21 -4.97 -18.11 1.59
CA ASP A 21 -5.22 -17.20 2.73
C ASP A 21 -3.89 -16.77 3.38
N ASN A 22 -3.87 -15.60 4.04
CA ASN A 22 -2.74 -14.97 4.77
C ASN A 22 -1.85 -13.99 4.00
N LEU A 23 -2.45 -13.11 3.18
CA LEU A 23 -1.75 -11.90 2.74
C LEU A 23 -1.58 -10.93 3.92
N THR A 24 -0.35 -10.52 4.21
CA THR A 24 -0.04 -9.48 5.18
C THR A 24 0.32 -8.19 4.44
N ILE A 25 -0.32 -7.08 4.79
CA ILE A 25 0.04 -5.76 4.25
C ILE A 25 0.86 -5.02 5.29
N VAL A 26 2.11 -4.70 4.96
CA VAL A 26 2.96 -3.83 5.77
C VAL A 26 3.02 -2.47 5.09
N ALA A 27 2.74 -1.41 5.83
CA ALA A 27 2.82 -0.05 5.33
C ALA A 27 3.59 0.83 6.32
N THR A 28 4.60 1.54 5.82
CA THR A 28 5.39 2.51 6.58
C THR A 28 5.16 3.89 5.99
N LEU A 29 4.70 4.83 6.83
CA LEU A 29 4.53 6.22 6.43
C LEU A 29 5.89 6.85 6.13
N LEU A 30 6.06 7.38 4.91
CA LEU A 30 7.28 8.07 4.49
C LEU A 30 7.16 9.58 4.67
N PHE A 31 6.01 10.14 4.29
CA PHE A 31 5.73 11.57 4.39
C PHE A 31 4.28 11.81 4.78
N PRO A 32 4.02 12.46 5.93
CA PRO A 32 2.71 13.04 6.23
C PRO A 32 2.58 14.40 5.52
N GLN A 33 1.49 14.59 4.76
CA GLN A 33 0.97 15.92 4.42
C GLN A 33 -0.52 15.95 4.75
N GLU A 34 -1.05 17.14 5.07
CA GLU A 34 -2.39 17.31 5.66
C GLU A 34 -3.50 16.52 4.96
N ALA A 35 -3.51 16.53 3.62
CA ALA A 35 -4.52 15.84 2.82
C ALA A 35 -3.96 14.64 2.01
N SER A 36 -2.66 14.36 2.10
CA SER A 36 -1.98 13.34 1.29
C SER A 36 -0.87 12.65 2.07
N PHE A 37 -0.87 11.33 2.07
CA PHE A 37 0.10 10.51 2.77
C PHE A 37 0.84 9.65 1.76
N LEU A 38 2.17 9.61 1.87
CA LEU A 38 2.98 8.68 1.09
C LEU A 38 3.42 7.51 1.97
N TYR A 39 3.10 6.30 1.55
CA TYR A 39 3.53 5.07 2.21
C TYR A 39 4.50 4.29 1.32
N ALA A 40 5.53 3.70 1.91
CA ALA A 40 6.14 2.49 1.37
C ALA A 40 5.30 1.31 1.85
N PHE A 41 4.98 0.37 0.96
CA PHE A 41 4.20 -0.80 1.31
C PHE A 41 4.79 -2.08 0.74
N SER A 42 4.53 -3.19 1.42
CA SER A 42 4.65 -4.55 0.90
C SER A 42 3.37 -5.33 1.15
N VAL A 43 3.09 -6.27 0.26
CA VAL A 43 2.16 -7.37 0.49
C VAL A 43 3.01 -8.62 0.54
N ASP A 44 2.91 -9.31 1.67
CA ASP A 44 3.75 -10.43 2.03
C ASP A 44 2.88 -11.67 2.21
N VAL A 45 3.44 -12.82 1.84
CA VAL A 45 2.89 -14.14 2.10
C VAL A 45 3.92 -14.89 2.91
N GLU A 46 3.51 -15.36 4.08
CA GLU A 46 4.43 -15.95 5.07
C GLU A 46 5.59 -14.98 5.34
N ASN A 47 6.78 -15.27 4.79
CA ASN A 47 8.00 -14.48 4.99
C ASN A 47 8.57 -13.89 3.68
N SER A 48 7.79 -13.89 2.59
CA SER A 48 8.23 -13.38 1.29
C SER A 48 7.28 -12.32 0.75
N PHE A 49 7.84 -11.23 0.21
CA PHE A 49 7.02 -10.22 -0.46
C PHE A 49 6.58 -10.73 -1.83
N ILE A 50 5.32 -10.47 -2.16
CA ILE A 50 4.72 -10.76 -3.48
C ILE A 50 4.48 -9.49 -4.30
N LEU A 51 4.30 -8.37 -3.60
CA LEU A 51 4.12 -7.03 -4.15
C LEU A 51 4.80 -6.02 -3.23
N LYS A 52 5.51 -5.04 -3.78
CA LYS A 52 5.94 -3.88 -3.00
C LYS A 52 5.98 -2.63 -3.86
N GLY A 53 5.86 -1.47 -3.22
CA GLY A 53 5.96 -0.19 -3.90
C GLY A 53 5.71 0.97 -2.97
N ARG A 54 5.41 2.13 -3.56
CA ARG A 54 4.96 3.32 -2.84
C ARG A 54 3.57 3.71 -3.26
N ALA A 55 2.72 4.07 -2.30
CA ALA A 55 1.35 4.51 -2.55
C ALA A 55 1.13 5.90 -1.96
N SER A 56 0.60 6.82 -2.78
CA SER A 56 0.08 8.10 -2.29
C SER A 56 -1.42 7.96 -2.03
N ILE A 57 -1.84 8.20 -0.79
CA ILE A 57 -3.23 8.06 -0.36
C ILE A 57 -3.73 9.43 0.09
N PHE A 58 -4.81 9.89 -0.51
CA PHE A 58 -5.50 11.10 -0.10
C PHE A 58 -6.67 10.73 0.81
N ILE A 59 -6.61 11.13 2.06
CA ILE A 59 -7.73 10.93 2.99
C ILE A 59 -8.60 12.18 2.83
N LYS A 60 -9.77 12.02 2.20
CA LYS A 60 -10.80 13.06 2.22
C LYS A 60 -11.22 13.21 3.68
N GLY A 61 -10.72 14.26 4.34
CA GLY A 61 -11.03 14.54 5.72
C GLY A 61 -12.55 14.60 5.90
N GLY A 62 -13.06 13.85 6.88
CA GLY A 62 -14.25 14.31 7.58
C GLY A 62 -13.93 15.72 8.06
N HIS A 63 -14.82 16.65 7.72
CA HIS A 63 -14.79 18.02 8.16
C HIS A 63 -14.43 18.06 9.66
N HIS A 64 -13.26 18.59 10.03
CA HIS A 64 -13.03 19.04 11.39
C HIS A 64 -13.76 20.37 11.52
N SER A 65 -15.03 20.29 11.94
CA SER A 65 -15.77 21.38 12.59
C SER A 65 -15.49 21.38 14.08
#